data_AF-A0AA40BGX8-F1
#
_entry.id   AF-A0AA40BGX8-F1
#
_cell.length_a   1.000
_cell.length_b   1.000
_cell.length_c   1.000
_cell.angle_alpha   90.00
_cell.angle_beta   90.00
_cell.angle_gamma   90.00
#
_symmetry.space_group_name_H-M   'P 1'
#
loop_
_entity.id
_entity.type
_entity.pdbx_description
1 polymer ?
#
loop_
_entity_poly.entity_id
_entity_poly.type
_entity_poly.pdbx_seq_one_letter_code
_entity_poly.pdbx_strand_id
1 'polypeptide(L)'
;FLKLFNSSKLGFDLPNAGSKGRRETTDQSMMRDLIRQAYCPGSDNIWEPVLGTWVDKRLAIAAHLFPWRSADLMDSIFGTGARDKLFSPVNGIFLDPAIEHALDRGFLVIVPDTNLEAKDSAAPWEDKDERHQALKDWETTTPREYRIIVLDATPSSMQEAVFSKQLHNLEFNNLAGLHGRRLQFLNESRPRARYVWWTFLNAITQLNWKGSLKSSKSLIQNEVLKGTRYWGTHGRYVKKNILLGFVNEIGHDVSSIAESIMEHAIEEEEEEGGPADQGPDKLGLAVVAD
;
A
#
# COMPACT_ATOMS: atom_id res chain seq x y z
N PHE A 1 11.30 -17.28 3.51
CA PHE A 1 10.05 -16.77 2.93
C PHE A 1 8.96 -16.60 3.99
N LEU A 2 8.51 -17.66 4.67
CA LEU A 2 7.60 -17.61 5.83
C LEU A 2 7.93 -16.52 6.91
N LYS A 3 9.21 -16.25 7.19
CA LYS A 3 9.63 -15.17 8.12
C LYS A 3 9.22 -13.74 7.69
N LEU A 4 9.03 -13.48 6.38
CA LEU A 4 8.53 -12.20 5.85
C LEU A 4 7.11 -11.89 6.32
N PHE A 5 6.29 -12.94 6.43
CA PHE A 5 4.87 -12.88 6.75
C PHE A 5 4.56 -13.19 8.21
N ASN A 6 5.54 -13.72 8.97
CA ASN A 6 5.39 -14.14 10.37
C ASN A 6 5.97 -13.16 11.40
N SER A 7 6.56 -12.04 10.98
CA SER A 7 7.28 -11.12 11.88
C SER A 7 6.71 -9.71 11.91
N SER A 8 5.56 -9.44 11.32
CA SER A 8 5.02 -8.09 11.14
C SER A 8 3.81 -7.85 12.05
N LYS A 9 3.60 -6.61 12.56
CA LYS A 9 2.26 -6.26 13.09
C LYS A 9 1.20 -6.29 11.97
N LEU A 10 1.67 -6.12 10.73
CA LEU A 10 1.03 -6.30 9.42
C LEU A 10 1.20 -7.74 8.85
N GLY A 11 1.62 -8.72 9.65
CA GLY A 11 1.91 -10.09 9.19
C GLY A 11 2.12 -11.03 10.36
N PHE A 12 1.04 -11.73 10.72
CA PHE A 12 0.90 -12.75 11.75
C PHE A 12 1.66 -12.43 13.05
N ASP A 13 0.90 -12.02 14.05
CA ASP A 13 1.34 -11.80 15.43
C ASP A 13 1.68 -13.14 16.11
N LEU A 14 2.65 -13.87 15.55
CA LEU A 14 3.24 -15.05 16.16
C LEU A 14 4.33 -14.59 17.12
N PRO A 15 4.21 -14.88 18.42
CA PRO A 15 5.27 -14.58 19.36
C PRO A 15 6.52 -15.39 18.97
N ASN A 16 7.66 -14.70 18.82
CA ASN A 16 9.02 -15.25 18.81
C ASN A 16 9.64 -15.79 17.49
N ALA A 17 9.22 -15.35 16.31
CA ALA A 17 9.98 -15.64 15.08
C ALA A 17 11.07 -14.58 14.77
N GLY A 18 12.00 -14.33 15.71
CA GLY A 18 13.25 -13.60 15.46
C GLY A 18 13.14 -12.08 15.20
N SER A 19 12.12 -11.41 15.74
CA SER A 19 11.96 -9.97 15.56
C SER A 19 13.11 -9.19 16.20
N LYS A 20 13.62 -8.16 15.49
CA LYS A 20 14.35 -7.05 16.12
C LYS A 20 13.59 -6.61 17.38
N GLY A 21 14.34 -6.28 18.44
CA GLY A 21 13.80 -5.86 19.73
C GLY A 21 12.87 -4.64 19.64
N ARG A 22 12.47 -4.09 20.79
CA ARG A 22 11.55 -2.94 20.82
C ARG A 22 12.07 -1.81 19.92
N ARG A 23 11.25 -1.40 18.95
CA ARG A 23 11.53 -0.25 18.08
C ARG A 23 11.83 0.99 18.93
N GLU A 24 12.84 1.75 18.52
CA GLU A 24 13.17 3.01 19.19
C GLU A 24 12.04 4.03 19.02
N THR A 25 11.67 4.68 20.13
CA THR A 25 10.59 5.67 20.18
C THR A 25 10.93 6.93 19.38
N THR A 26 12.23 7.23 19.25
CA THR A 26 12.79 8.34 18.47
C THR A 26 12.49 8.20 16.98
N ASP A 27 12.73 7.03 16.39
CA ASP A 27 12.48 6.77 14.97
C ASP A 27 10.99 6.90 14.60
N GLN A 28 10.10 6.46 15.50
CA GLN A 28 8.66 6.57 15.27
C GLN A 28 8.19 8.03 15.31
N SER A 29 8.71 8.80 16.26
CA SER A 29 8.40 10.22 16.40
C SER A 29 8.92 11.01 15.19
N MET A 30 10.16 10.73 14.78
CA MET A 30 10.77 11.36 13.61
C MET A 30 9.99 11.07 12.32
N MET A 31 9.62 9.82 12.06
CA MET A 31 8.82 9.50 10.87
C MET A 31 7.47 10.23 10.87
N ARG A 32 6.80 10.27 12.02
CA ARG A 32 5.52 10.99 12.16
C ARG A 32 5.68 12.47 11.81
N ASP A 33 6.73 13.11 12.31
CA ASP A 33 7.00 14.53 12.03
C ASP A 33 7.33 14.76 10.55
N LEU A 34 8.10 13.88 9.92
CA LEU A 34 8.40 13.95 8.49
C LEU A 34 7.13 13.80 7.63
N ILE A 35 6.25 12.84 7.94
CA ILE A 35 4.98 12.69 7.22
C ILE A 35 4.13 13.96 7.41
N ARG A 36 4.06 14.50 8.63
CA ARG A 36 3.33 15.75 8.90
C ARG A 36 3.85 16.90 8.05
N GLN A 37 5.16 17.11 8.01
CA GLN A 37 5.77 18.16 7.19
C GLN A 37 5.42 18.01 5.71
N ALA A 38 5.41 16.78 5.19
CA ALA A 38 5.11 16.53 3.79
C ALA A 38 3.62 16.62 3.45
N TYR A 39 2.71 16.17 4.34
CA TYR A 39 1.29 15.97 4.02
C TYR A 39 0.37 17.04 4.58
N CYS A 40 0.79 17.76 5.63
CA CYS A 40 -0.04 18.66 6.42
C CYS A 40 0.49 20.11 6.37
N PRO A 41 0.45 20.78 5.20
CA PRO A 41 0.99 22.13 5.08
C PRO A 41 0.21 23.11 5.98
N GLY A 42 0.94 23.81 6.85
CA GLY A 42 0.41 24.96 7.61
C GLY A 42 -0.59 24.64 8.74
N SER A 43 -0.67 23.39 9.20
CA SER A 43 -1.61 22.98 10.25
C SER A 43 -0.94 22.17 11.37
N ASP A 44 -1.41 22.37 12.60
CA ASP A 44 -1.04 21.55 13.77
C ASP A 44 -1.86 20.25 13.84
N ASN A 45 -2.99 20.21 13.13
CA ASN A 45 -3.78 19.00 12.95
C ASN A 45 -3.19 18.13 11.85
N ILE A 46 -3.64 16.88 11.81
CA ILE A 46 -3.20 15.90 10.83
C ILE A 46 -4.23 15.77 9.74
N TRP A 47 -3.80 15.84 8.48
CA TRP A 47 -4.64 15.49 7.36
C TRP A 47 -4.67 13.97 7.19
N GLU A 48 -5.84 13.37 7.30
CA GLU A 48 -6.06 11.94 7.06
C GLU A 48 -6.59 11.75 5.63
N PRO A 49 -5.80 11.18 4.70
CA PRO A 49 -6.14 11.18 3.27
C PRO A 49 -7.33 10.30 2.90
N VAL A 50 -7.65 9.25 3.67
CA VAL A 50 -8.74 8.34 3.31
C VAL A 50 -10.09 8.99 3.56
N LEU A 51 -10.30 9.60 4.72
CA LEU A 51 -11.48 10.35 5.10
C LEU A 51 -11.49 11.74 4.45
N GLY A 52 -10.33 12.30 4.11
CA GLY A 52 -10.20 13.61 3.47
C GLY A 52 -10.56 14.74 4.44
N THR A 53 -10.02 14.68 5.65
CA THR A 53 -10.38 15.60 6.73
C THR A 53 -9.21 15.87 7.68
N TRP A 54 -9.27 17.00 8.37
CA TRP A 54 -8.34 17.33 9.45
C TRP A 54 -8.77 16.65 10.74
N VAL A 55 -7.86 15.93 11.38
CA VAL A 55 -8.08 15.26 12.65
C VAL A 55 -7.05 15.70 13.69
N ASP A 56 -7.43 15.63 14.97
CA ASP A 56 -6.50 15.86 16.07
C ASP A 56 -5.33 14.87 15.96
N LYS A 57 -4.11 15.34 16.21
CA LYS A 57 -2.90 14.51 16.12
C LYS A 57 -2.96 13.22 16.95
N ARG A 58 -3.75 13.16 18.01
CA ARG A 58 -3.92 11.95 18.84
C ARG A 58 -4.81 10.90 18.18
N LEU A 59 -5.62 11.29 17.21
CA LEU A 59 -6.60 10.44 16.54
C LEU A 59 -6.10 9.85 15.23
N ALA A 60 -4.95 10.28 14.71
CA ALA A 60 -4.32 9.71 13.51
C ALA A 60 -3.05 8.93 13.85
N ILE A 61 -2.89 7.78 13.21
CA ILE A 61 -1.68 6.95 13.27
C ILE A 61 -0.79 7.24 12.06
N ALA A 62 0.51 7.37 12.28
CA ALA A 62 1.50 7.38 11.21
C ALA A 62 1.80 5.93 10.79
N ALA A 63 0.98 5.39 9.90
CA ALA A 63 1.06 4.01 9.45
C ALA A 63 2.26 3.81 8.51
N HIS A 64 2.94 2.68 8.66
CA HIS A 64 3.95 2.25 7.68
C HIS A 64 3.30 1.40 6.62
N LEU A 65 3.59 1.68 5.36
CA LEU A 65 3.13 0.85 4.25
C LEU A 65 3.99 -0.40 4.13
N PHE A 66 5.32 -0.26 4.20
CA PHE A 66 6.24 -1.36 4.44
C PHE A 66 6.66 -1.40 5.93
N PRO A 67 6.43 -2.52 6.64
CA PRO A 67 6.61 -2.57 8.08
C PRO A 67 8.07 -2.50 8.49
N TRP A 68 8.34 -1.70 9.52
CA TRP A 68 9.67 -1.60 10.16
C TRP A 68 10.24 -2.96 10.61
N ARG A 69 9.39 -3.88 11.06
CA ARG A 69 9.84 -5.22 11.50
C ARG A 69 10.56 -5.99 10.39
N SER A 70 10.22 -5.69 9.14
CA SER A 70 10.80 -6.32 7.95
C SER A 70 11.88 -5.46 7.30
N ALA A 71 12.41 -4.44 8.00
CA ALA A 71 13.39 -3.49 7.46
C ALA A 71 14.63 -4.15 6.83
N ASP A 72 15.09 -5.29 7.36
CA ASP A 72 16.25 -6.02 6.82
C ASP A 72 15.98 -6.64 5.45
N LEU A 73 14.72 -6.75 5.06
CA LEU A 73 14.30 -7.36 3.82
C LEU A 73 13.97 -6.29 2.78
N MET A 74 13.91 -5.02 3.18
CA MET A 74 13.46 -3.92 2.32
C MET A 74 14.33 -3.78 1.07
N ASP A 75 15.66 -3.86 1.21
CA ASP A 75 16.57 -3.79 0.06
C ASP A 75 16.53 -5.06 -0.79
N SER A 76 16.35 -6.22 -0.17
CA SER A 76 16.18 -7.48 -0.90
C SER A 76 14.90 -7.50 -1.74
N ILE A 77 13.82 -6.89 -1.25
CA ILE A 77 12.50 -6.84 -1.91
C ILE A 77 12.45 -5.75 -2.97
N PHE A 78 12.89 -4.53 -2.65
CA PHE A 78 12.69 -3.33 -3.47
C PHE A 78 13.95 -2.79 -4.15
N GLY A 79 15.10 -3.47 -3.96
CA GLY A 79 16.40 -3.04 -4.47
C GLY A 79 17.20 -2.19 -3.47
N THR A 80 18.51 -2.09 -3.71
CA THR A 80 19.47 -1.37 -2.87
C THR A 80 19.04 0.08 -2.60
N GLY A 81 19.21 0.56 -1.37
CA GLY A 81 18.85 1.92 -0.95
C GLY A 81 17.36 2.12 -0.64
N ALA A 82 16.55 1.07 -0.71
CA ALA A 82 15.14 1.14 -0.31
C ALA A 82 14.99 1.35 1.20
N ARG A 83 15.91 0.79 2.00
CA ARG A 83 15.92 0.92 3.46
C ARG A 83 16.08 2.35 3.95
N ASP A 84 16.78 3.21 3.21
CA ASP A 84 16.93 4.63 3.54
C ASP A 84 15.60 5.37 3.55
N LYS A 85 14.58 4.80 2.90
CA LYS A 85 13.22 5.34 2.83
C LYS A 85 12.30 4.76 3.89
N LEU A 86 12.77 3.88 4.78
CA LEU A 86 11.93 3.19 5.76
C LEU A 86 11.13 4.16 6.65
N PHE A 87 11.78 5.20 7.16
CA PHE A 87 11.18 6.22 8.03
C PHE A 87 10.83 7.52 7.31
N SER A 88 10.75 7.47 5.99
CA SER A 88 10.47 8.65 5.17
C SER A 88 8.97 8.77 4.84
N PRO A 89 8.50 9.97 4.46
CA PRO A 89 7.09 10.19 4.10
C PRO A 89 6.59 9.36 2.93
N VAL A 90 7.49 8.82 2.10
CA VAL A 90 7.10 7.98 0.97
C VAL A 90 6.70 6.56 1.38
N ASN A 91 7.12 6.09 2.57
CA ASN A 91 6.72 4.80 3.14
C ASN A 91 5.63 4.92 4.22
N GLY A 92 5.06 6.11 4.38
CA GLY A 92 4.12 6.40 5.43
C GLY A 92 2.90 7.17 4.97
N ILE A 93 1.81 6.99 5.69
CA ILE A 93 0.56 7.73 5.50
C ILE A 93 -0.15 7.88 6.85
N PHE A 94 -0.86 8.98 7.03
CA PHE A 94 -1.72 9.12 8.21
C PHE A 94 -3.03 8.40 7.98
N LEU A 95 -3.45 7.59 8.95
CA LEU A 95 -4.70 6.84 8.89
C LEU A 95 -5.46 6.96 10.20
N ASP A 96 -6.78 6.87 10.10
CA ASP A 96 -7.64 6.57 11.23
C ASP A 96 -7.32 5.15 11.76
N PRO A 97 -7.30 4.93 13.10
CA PRO A 97 -6.99 3.62 13.68
C PRO A 97 -7.86 2.47 13.18
N ALA A 98 -9.15 2.71 12.91
CA ALA A 98 -10.03 1.68 12.38
C ALA A 98 -9.67 1.31 10.93
N ILE A 99 -9.20 2.28 10.14
CA ILE A 99 -8.76 2.08 8.76
C ILE A 99 -7.43 1.33 8.72
N GLU A 100 -6.45 1.72 9.55
CA GLU A 100 -5.19 0.99 9.69
C GLU A 100 -5.44 -0.45 10.11
N HIS A 101 -6.29 -0.66 11.13
CA HIS A 101 -6.67 -2.00 11.55
C HIS A 101 -7.32 -2.82 10.42
N ALA A 102 -8.19 -2.21 9.62
CA ALA A 102 -8.85 -2.90 8.51
C ALA A 102 -7.88 -3.26 7.36
N LEU A 103 -6.89 -2.41 7.08
CA LEU A 103 -5.80 -2.70 6.14
C LEU A 103 -4.94 -3.86 6.66
N ASP A 104 -4.55 -3.82 7.94
CA ASP A 104 -3.74 -4.86 8.59
C ASP A 104 -4.43 -6.24 8.57
N ARG A 105 -5.76 -6.23 8.62
CA ARG A 105 -6.58 -7.44 8.58
C ARG A 105 -6.92 -7.88 7.15
N GLY A 106 -6.54 -7.11 6.14
CA GLY A 106 -6.84 -7.40 4.73
C GLY A 106 -8.31 -7.23 4.35
N PHE A 107 -9.08 -6.46 5.11
CA PHE A 107 -10.46 -6.12 4.77
C PHE A 107 -10.54 -4.99 3.75
N LEU A 108 -9.54 -4.10 3.78
CA LEU A 108 -9.35 -3.00 2.84
C LEU A 108 -8.02 -3.17 2.11
N VAL A 109 -7.93 -2.56 0.94
CA VAL A 109 -6.68 -2.30 0.23
C VAL A 109 -6.65 -0.91 -0.35
N ILE A 110 -5.45 -0.37 -0.49
CA ILE A 110 -5.18 0.83 -1.29
C ILE A 110 -4.68 0.35 -2.65
N VAL A 111 -5.27 0.85 -3.73
CA VAL A 111 -4.94 0.52 -5.13
C VAL A 111 -4.81 1.81 -5.96
N PRO A 112 -4.24 1.75 -7.18
CA PRO A 112 -4.26 2.88 -8.11
C PRO A 112 -5.67 3.47 -8.30
N ASP A 113 -5.78 4.80 -8.42
CA ASP A 113 -7.04 5.43 -8.77
C ASP A 113 -7.28 5.38 -10.28
N THR A 114 -7.62 4.20 -10.78
CA THR A 114 -8.01 3.98 -12.17
C THR A 114 -9.32 3.20 -12.24
N ASN A 115 -9.90 3.09 -13.43
CA ASN A 115 -11.09 2.27 -13.65
C ASN A 115 -10.70 0.79 -13.67
N LEU A 116 -10.50 0.23 -12.48
CA LEU A 116 -9.97 -1.13 -12.31
C LEU A 116 -11.04 -2.21 -12.40
N GLU A 117 -12.28 -1.88 -12.04
CA GLU A 117 -13.40 -2.81 -12.14
C GLU A 117 -13.83 -3.00 -13.59
N ALA A 118 -14.23 -4.21 -13.93
CA ALA A 118 -14.77 -4.48 -15.25
C ALA A 118 -16.11 -3.75 -15.41
N LYS A 119 -16.32 -3.13 -16.57
CA LYS A 119 -17.62 -2.51 -16.91
C LYS A 119 -18.75 -3.53 -16.83
N ASP A 120 -18.48 -4.76 -17.26
CA ASP A 120 -19.37 -5.91 -17.10
C ASP A 120 -18.67 -7.01 -16.29
N SER A 121 -19.28 -7.37 -15.16
CA SER A 121 -18.79 -8.47 -14.32
C SER A 121 -18.98 -9.84 -14.95
N ALA A 122 -19.91 -10.00 -15.89
CA ALA A 122 -20.13 -11.24 -16.64
C ALA A 122 -19.14 -11.43 -17.78
N ALA A 123 -18.60 -10.32 -18.33
CA ALA A 123 -17.62 -10.32 -19.42
C ALA A 123 -16.34 -9.51 -19.07
N PRO A 124 -15.63 -9.87 -17.98
CA PRO A 124 -14.49 -9.11 -17.46
C PRO A 124 -13.26 -9.03 -18.39
N TRP A 125 -13.27 -9.80 -19.48
CA TRP A 125 -12.22 -9.82 -20.50
C TRP A 125 -12.41 -8.75 -21.58
N GLU A 126 -13.64 -8.26 -21.81
CA GLU A 126 -13.94 -7.34 -22.92
C GLU A 126 -13.20 -6.01 -22.81
N ASP A 127 -13.08 -5.48 -21.59
CA ASP A 127 -12.41 -4.21 -21.32
C ASP A 127 -10.99 -4.38 -20.76
N LYS A 128 -10.44 -5.61 -20.81
CA LYS A 128 -9.15 -5.92 -20.19
C LYS A 128 -8.02 -5.03 -20.71
N ASP A 129 -7.94 -4.83 -22.01
CA ASP A 129 -6.88 -4.02 -22.63
C ASP A 129 -7.03 -2.53 -22.30
N GLU A 130 -8.26 -2.02 -22.26
CA GLU A 130 -8.54 -0.64 -21.81
C GLU A 130 -8.08 -0.43 -20.36
N ARG A 131 -8.39 -1.37 -19.47
CA ARG A 131 -7.98 -1.30 -18.05
C ARG A 131 -6.46 -1.41 -17.89
N HIS A 132 -5.81 -2.26 -18.69
CA HIS A 132 -4.34 -2.34 -18.72
C HIS A 132 -3.71 -1.04 -19.21
N GLN A 133 -4.29 -0.40 -20.23
CA GLN A 133 -3.79 0.88 -20.72
C GLN A 133 -3.99 1.99 -19.66
N ALA A 134 -5.15 2.05 -19.01
CA ALA A 134 -5.40 3.01 -17.93
C ALA A 134 -4.39 2.87 -16.78
N LEU A 135 -3.98 1.64 -16.45
CA LEU A 135 -2.90 1.39 -15.49
C LEU A 135 -1.54 1.89 -15.98
N LYS A 136 -1.19 1.66 -17.25
CA LYS A 136 0.05 2.19 -17.84
C LYS A 136 0.07 3.72 -17.79
N ASP A 137 -1.05 4.34 -18.14
CA ASP A 137 -1.19 5.80 -18.09
C ASP A 137 -1.01 6.30 -16.65
N TRP A 138 -1.65 5.63 -15.68
CA TRP A 138 -1.46 5.92 -14.26
C TRP A 138 0.00 5.79 -13.80
N GLU A 139 0.74 4.79 -14.26
CA GLU A 139 2.16 4.66 -13.90
C GLU A 139 3.01 5.86 -14.34
N THR A 140 2.61 6.52 -15.43
CA THR A 140 3.28 7.72 -15.96
C THR A 140 2.80 9.02 -15.31
N THR A 141 1.68 8.99 -14.57
CA THR A 141 1.17 10.16 -13.86
C THR A 141 2.06 10.56 -12.68
N THR A 142 2.20 11.87 -12.48
CA THR A 142 2.84 12.48 -11.32
C THR A 142 1.99 13.67 -10.89
N PRO A 143 1.39 13.67 -9.68
CA PRO A 143 1.43 12.62 -8.66
C PRO A 143 0.57 11.39 -9.01
N ARG A 144 0.92 10.22 -8.44
CA ARG A 144 0.12 8.99 -8.56
C ARG A 144 -1.01 8.99 -7.54
N GLU A 145 -2.23 8.82 -8.03
CA GLU A 145 -3.45 8.87 -7.23
C GLU A 145 -3.90 7.47 -6.79
N TYR A 146 -4.59 7.38 -5.66
CA TYR A 146 -4.95 6.10 -5.04
C TYR A 146 -6.41 6.08 -4.60
N ARG A 147 -6.99 4.88 -4.49
CA ARG A 147 -8.34 4.65 -3.95
C ARG A 147 -8.39 3.44 -3.03
N ILE A 148 -9.41 3.39 -2.18
CA ILE A 148 -9.72 2.24 -1.32
C ILE A 148 -10.63 1.27 -2.06
N ILE A 149 -10.34 -0.02 -1.92
CA ILE A 149 -11.24 -1.12 -2.27
C ILE A 149 -11.47 -1.96 -1.00
N VAL A 150 -12.74 -2.25 -0.73
CA VAL A 150 -13.14 -3.20 0.31
C VAL A 150 -13.08 -4.61 -0.28
N LEU A 151 -12.22 -5.47 0.27
CA LEU A 151 -12.10 -6.87 -0.13
C LEU A 151 -13.08 -7.77 0.64
N ASP A 152 -13.30 -7.48 1.92
CA ASP A 152 -14.19 -8.26 2.78
C ASP A 152 -15.00 -7.34 3.69
N ALA A 153 -16.30 -7.23 3.40
CA ALA A 153 -17.25 -6.45 4.18
C ALA A 153 -18.03 -7.30 5.21
N THR A 154 -17.77 -8.61 5.26
CA THR A 154 -18.50 -9.57 6.10
C THR A 154 -18.35 -9.35 7.61
N PRO A 155 -17.17 -9.01 8.15
CA PRO A 155 -16.99 -8.82 9.59
C PRO A 155 -17.86 -7.70 10.14
N SER A 156 -18.41 -7.86 11.35
CA SER A 156 -19.25 -6.84 12.00
C SER A 156 -18.51 -5.50 12.17
N SER A 157 -17.20 -5.56 12.44
CA SER A 157 -16.34 -4.38 12.54
C SER A 157 -16.34 -3.51 11.28
N MET A 158 -16.65 -4.08 10.11
CA MET A 158 -16.76 -3.33 8.86
C MET A 158 -18.08 -2.55 8.72
N GLN A 159 -19.12 -3.01 9.42
CA GLN A 159 -20.48 -2.46 9.37
C GLN A 159 -20.76 -1.49 10.52
N GLU A 160 -20.01 -1.62 11.62
CA GLU A 160 -20.10 -0.76 12.80
C GLU A 160 -19.85 0.72 12.45
N ALA A 161 -20.66 1.60 13.06
CA ALA A 161 -20.53 3.04 12.88
C ALA A 161 -19.30 3.56 13.64
N VAL A 162 -18.18 3.71 12.93
CA VAL A 162 -16.90 4.18 13.47
C VAL A 162 -16.61 5.64 13.11
N PHE A 163 -17.28 6.20 12.10
CA PHE A 163 -17.09 7.58 11.65
C PHE A 163 -18.33 8.43 11.91
N SER A 164 -18.13 9.70 12.28
CA SER A 164 -19.23 10.67 12.34
C SER A 164 -19.48 11.30 10.96
N LYS A 165 -20.68 11.10 10.40
CA LYS A 165 -21.10 11.70 9.12
C LYS A 165 -20.98 13.22 9.14
N GLN A 166 -21.42 13.83 10.24
CA GLN A 166 -21.45 15.28 10.42
C GLN A 166 -20.04 15.85 10.56
N LEU A 167 -19.18 15.21 11.36
CA LEU A 167 -17.85 15.73 11.64
C LEU A 167 -16.91 15.60 10.44
N HIS A 168 -17.06 14.53 9.65
CA HIS A 168 -16.21 14.26 8.49
C HIS A 168 -16.84 14.64 7.15
N ASN A 169 -18.08 15.15 7.14
CA ASN A 169 -18.85 15.41 5.93
C ASN A 169 -18.90 14.19 4.98
N LEU A 170 -19.20 13.02 5.55
CA LEU A 170 -19.23 11.73 4.85
C LEU A 170 -20.67 11.23 4.68
N GLU A 171 -20.94 10.61 3.54
CA GLU A 171 -22.23 9.95 3.27
C GLU A 171 -22.38 8.62 4.03
N PHE A 172 -21.26 8.04 4.45
CA PHE A 172 -21.15 6.80 5.20
C PHE A 172 -20.56 7.04 6.60
N ASN A 173 -20.76 6.06 7.49
CA ASN A 173 -20.27 6.11 8.88
C ASN A 173 -19.47 4.84 9.27
N ASN A 174 -19.23 3.92 8.35
CA ASN A 174 -18.54 2.66 8.61
C ASN A 174 -17.45 2.39 7.58
N LEU A 175 -16.62 1.37 7.83
CA LEU A 175 -15.50 1.00 6.96
C LEU A 175 -15.96 0.44 5.62
N ALA A 176 -17.08 -0.29 5.57
CA ALA A 176 -17.62 -0.82 4.32
C ALA A 176 -17.97 0.29 3.32
N GLY A 177 -18.43 1.45 3.81
CA GLY A 177 -18.71 2.64 2.99
C GLY A 177 -17.47 3.28 2.34
N LEU A 178 -16.25 2.87 2.69
CA LEU A 178 -15.02 3.36 2.06
C LEU A 178 -14.77 2.76 0.67
N HIS A 179 -15.53 1.75 0.24
CA HIS A 179 -15.32 1.12 -1.05
C HIS A 179 -15.37 2.15 -2.19
N GLY A 180 -14.34 2.13 -3.04
CA GLY A 180 -14.22 3.03 -4.18
C GLY A 180 -13.81 4.45 -3.83
N ARG A 181 -13.60 4.81 -2.55
CA ARG A 181 -13.23 6.17 -2.16
C ARG A 181 -11.81 6.50 -2.59
N ARG A 182 -11.65 7.62 -3.31
CA ARG A 182 -10.34 8.18 -3.66
C ARG A 182 -9.67 8.82 -2.43
N LEU A 183 -8.38 8.58 -2.25
CA LEU A 183 -7.56 9.25 -1.24
C LEU A 183 -7.36 10.72 -1.64
N GLN A 184 -7.52 11.62 -0.68
CA GLN A 184 -7.42 13.07 -0.89
C GLN A 184 -6.13 13.57 -0.26
N PHE A 185 -5.28 14.23 -1.02
CA PHE A 185 -4.03 14.83 -0.53
C PHE A 185 -4.04 16.33 -0.77
N LEU A 186 -3.39 17.09 0.12
CA LEU A 186 -3.39 18.56 0.07
C LEU A 186 -2.33 19.16 -0.85
N ASN A 187 -1.38 18.35 -1.32
CA ASN A 187 -0.29 18.76 -2.20
C ASN A 187 0.12 17.57 -3.09
N GLU A 188 1.30 17.59 -3.70
CA GLU A 188 1.80 16.52 -4.58
C GLU A 188 2.46 15.34 -3.85
N SER A 189 2.65 15.42 -2.52
CA SER A 189 3.26 14.36 -1.74
C SER A 189 2.38 13.11 -1.75
N ARG A 190 2.93 12.00 -2.23
CA ARG A 190 2.27 10.68 -2.24
C ARG A 190 3.20 9.63 -1.65
N PRO A 191 2.64 8.55 -1.08
CA PRO A 191 3.43 7.37 -0.83
C PRO A 191 3.97 6.78 -2.14
N ARG A 192 5.13 6.12 -2.10
CA ARG A 192 5.68 5.43 -3.27
C ARG A 192 4.83 4.19 -3.57
N ALA A 193 4.45 4.03 -4.84
CA ALA A 193 3.62 2.94 -5.32
C ALA A 193 4.08 1.54 -4.87
N ARG A 194 5.38 1.26 -4.85
CA ARG A 194 5.92 -0.05 -4.39
C ARG A 194 5.58 -0.39 -2.94
N TYR A 195 5.46 0.60 -2.06
CA TYR A 195 5.09 0.35 -0.66
C TYR A 195 3.58 0.20 -0.51
N VAL A 196 2.79 0.94 -1.29
CA VAL A 196 1.34 0.73 -1.36
C VAL A 196 1.03 -0.66 -1.92
N TRP A 197 1.72 -1.08 -2.98
CA TRP A 197 1.65 -2.43 -3.54
C TRP A 197 1.94 -3.51 -2.48
N TRP A 198 2.93 -3.28 -1.60
CA TRP A 198 3.20 -4.21 -0.50
C TRP A 198 2.03 -4.35 0.48
N THR A 199 1.33 -3.25 0.79
CA THR A 199 0.11 -3.33 1.63
C THR A 199 -0.99 -4.15 0.97
N PHE A 200 -1.18 -3.99 -0.34
CA PHE A 200 -2.09 -4.80 -1.13
C PHE A 200 -1.71 -6.28 -1.07
N LEU A 201 -0.43 -6.61 -1.29
CA LEU A 201 0.07 -7.97 -1.21
C LEU A 201 -0.23 -8.62 0.15
N ASN A 202 0.08 -7.92 1.25
CA ASN A 202 -0.18 -8.42 2.60
C ASN A 202 -1.68 -8.65 2.83
N ALA A 203 -2.53 -7.72 2.41
CA ALA A 203 -3.98 -7.85 2.58
C ALA A 203 -4.52 -9.10 1.88
N ILE A 204 -4.07 -9.38 0.66
CA ILE A 204 -4.43 -10.60 -0.09
C ILE A 204 -3.94 -11.86 0.65
N THR A 205 -2.73 -11.85 1.21
CA THR A 205 -2.23 -12.96 2.04
C THR A 205 -3.09 -13.19 3.27
N GLN A 206 -3.44 -12.11 4.00
CA GLN A 206 -4.29 -12.18 5.19
C GLN A 206 -5.66 -12.76 4.85
N LEU A 207 -6.25 -12.34 3.74
CA LEU A 207 -7.52 -12.87 3.24
C LEU A 207 -7.38 -14.36 2.90
N ASN A 208 -6.31 -14.77 2.21
CA ASN A 208 -6.05 -16.17 1.87
C ASN A 208 -5.96 -17.07 3.11
N TRP A 209 -5.20 -16.62 4.10
CA TRP A 209 -4.99 -17.37 5.34
C TRP A 209 -6.26 -17.50 6.19
N LYS A 210 -7.12 -16.48 6.20
CA LYS A 210 -8.47 -16.58 6.80
C LYS A 210 -9.39 -17.51 6.00
N GLY A 211 -9.17 -17.61 4.70
CA GLY A 211 -9.99 -18.35 3.76
C GLY A 211 -9.83 -19.86 3.69
N SER A 212 -9.08 -20.46 4.63
CA SER A 212 -9.07 -21.91 4.87
C SER A 212 -10.46 -22.46 5.26
N LEU A 213 -11.44 -21.58 5.57
CA LEU A 213 -12.86 -21.93 5.61
C LEU A 213 -13.53 -21.78 4.22
N LYS A 214 -14.14 -22.88 3.76
CA LYS A 214 -14.71 -23.20 2.42
C LYS A 214 -15.40 -22.08 1.59
N SER A 215 -15.81 -20.96 2.17
CA SER A 215 -16.49 -19.86 1.46
C SER A 215 -15.54 -18.81 0.85
N SER A 216 -14.29 -18.74 1.30
CA SER A 216 -13.38 -17.66 0.91
C SER A 216 -12.55 -17.97 -0.33
N LYS A 217 -12.40 -19.24 -0.72
CA LYS A 217 -11.61 -19.63 -1.90
C LYS A 217 -12.06 -18.93 -3.18
N SER A 218 -13.37 -18.73 -3.39
CA SER A 218 -13.89 -18.03 -4.59
C SER A 218 -13.65 -16.52 -4.53
N LEU A 219 -13.74 -15.90 -3.35
CA LEU A 219 -13.42 -14.49 -3.15
C LEU A 219 -11.93 -14.23 -3.37
N ILE A 220 -11.06 -15.04 -2.79
CA ILE A 220 -9.61 -14.92 -2.97
C ILE A 220 -9.22 -15.20 -4.42
N GLN A 221 -9.80 -16.21 -5.08
CA GLN A 221 -9.55 -16.45 -6.51
C GLN A 221 -9.98 -15.25 -7.36
N ASN A 222 -11.17 -14.70 -7.13
CA ASN A 222 -11.63 -13.50 -7.83
C ASN A 222 -10.72 -12.29 -7.56
N GLU A 223 -10.29 -12.06 -6.32
CA GLU A 223 -9.46 -10.91 -5.94
C GLU A 223 -7.98 -11.07 -6.33
N VAL A 224 -7.42 -12.27 -6.31
CA VAL A 224 -6.07 -12.57 -6.83
C VAL A 224 -6.07 -12.44 -8.37
N LEU A 225 -7.12 -12.90 -9.04
CA LEU A 225 -7.34 -12.64 -10.48
C LEU A 225 -7.57 -11.14 -10.76
N LYS A 226 -8.12 -10.38 -9.81
CA LYS A 226 -8.23 -8.92 -9.88
C LYS A 226 -6.92 -8.20 -9.49
N GLY A 227 -6.01 -8.84 -8.75
CA GLY A 227 -4.75 -8.27 -8.31
C GLY A 227 -3.78 -7.97 -9.44
N THR A 228 -3.71 -8.86 -10.44
CA THR A 228 -3.06 -8.58 -11.74
C THR A 228 -3.73 -7.40 -12.46
N ARG A 229 -5.04 -7.23 -12.26
CA ARG A 229 -5.83 -6.10 -12.78
C ARG A 229 -5.62 -4.81 -12.01
N TYR A 230 -5.25 -4.83 -10.73
CA TYR A 230 -5.08 -3.63 -9.89
C TYR A 230 -3.69 -2.99 -9.98
N TRP A 231 -2.65 -3.78 -10.16
CA TRP A 231 -1.27 -3.29 -10.18
C TRP A 231 -0.51 -3.60 -11.47
N GLY A 232 -1.18 -4.26 -12.42
CA GLY A 232 -0.58 -4.71 -13.66
C GLY A 232 0.39 -5.88 -13.46
N THR A 233 0.90 -6.39 -14.57
CA THR A 233 1.87 -7.51 -14.65
C THR A 233 3.33 -7.05 -14.70
N HIS A 234 3.58 -5.74 -14.68
CA HIS A 234 4.90 -5.18 -14.95
C HIS A 234 5.76 -5.18 -13.68
N GLY A 235 6.92 -5.82 -13.74
CA GLY A 235 7.83 -6.09 -12.62
C GLY A 235 8.49 -4.92 -11.92
N ARG A 236 7.92 -3.71 -11.88
CA ARG A 236 8.59 -2.53 -11.31
C ARG A 236 8.53 -2.45 -9.78
N TYR A 237 7.72 -3.29 -9.14
CA TYR A 237 7.41 -3.15 -7.71
C TYR A 237 8.18 -4.12 -6.82
N VAL A 238 8.58 -5.29 -7.34
CA VAL A 238 9.25 -6.34 -6.57
C VAL A 238 10.10 -7.25 -7.49
N LYS A 239 11.16 -7.85 -6.93
CA LYS A 239 11.95 -8.87 -7.64
C LYS A 239 11.12 -10.14 -7.94
N LYS A 240 11.43 -10.79 -9.08
CA LYS A 240 10.75 -12.01 -9.58
C LYS A 240 10.74 -13.16 -8.59
N ASN A 241 11.87 -13.43 -7.96
CA ASN A 241 12.05 -14.52 -7.00
C ASN A 241 11.17 -14.35 -5.74
N ILE A 242 10.95 -13.12 -5.27
CA ILE A 242 10.06 -12.83 -4.13
C ILE A 242 8.60 -13.07 -4.51
N LEU A 243 8.22 -12.67 -5.71
CA LEU A 243 6.88 -12.86 -6.24
C LEU A 243 6.55 -14.34 -6.48
N LEU A 244 7.53 -15.10 -6.97
CA LEU A 244 7.46 -16.56 -7.09
C LEU A 244 7.30 -17.24 -5.73
N GLY A 245 8.08 -16.83 -4.72
CA GLY A 245 7.91 -17.32 -3.37
C GLY A 245 6.50 -17.08 -2.84
N PHE A 246 5.92 -15.93 -3.17
CA PHE A 246 4.57 -15.53 -2.73
C PHE A 246 3.48 -16.40 -3.34
N VAL A 247 3.57 -16.58 -4.66
CA VAL A 247 2.69 -17.44 -5.43
C VAL A 247 2.69 -18.87 -4.90
N ASN A 248 3.88 -19.41 -4.61
CA ASN A 248 4.03 -20.75 -4.05
C ASN A 248 3.41 -20.89 -2.65
N GLU A 249 3.56 -19.86 -1.80
CA GLU A 249 3.02 -19.85 -0.42
C GLU A 249 1.49 -19.77 -0.37
N ILE A 250 0.88 -19.12 -1.36
CA ILE A 250 -0.59 -19.03 -1.46
C ILE A 250 -1.21 -20.38 -1.87
N GLY A 251 -0.43 -21.32 -2.43
CA GLY A 251 -0.85 -22.71 -2.67
C GLY A 251 -1.90 -22.89 -3.77
N HIS A 252 -2.02 -21.91 -4.68
CA HIS A 252 -2.92 -22.01 -5.82
C HIS A 252 -2.22 -22.71 -7.02
N ASP A 253 -3.01 -23.33 -7.90
CA ASP A 253 -2.58 -23.66 -9.26
C ASP A 253 -2.55 -22.36 -10.06
N VAL A 254 -1.52 -21.55 -9.81
CA VAL A 254 -1.33 -20.18 -10.31
C VAL A 254 -0.64 -20.20 -11.67
N SER A 255 -0.55 -21.34 -12.35
CA SER A 255 0.24 -21.48 -13.58
C SER A 255 -0.04 -20.34 -14.59
N SER A 256 -1.30 -19.90 -14.74
CA SER A 256 -1.69 -18.77 -15.60
C SER A 256 -1.43 -17.35 -15.05
N ILE A 257 -1.58 -17.13 -13.74
CA ILE A 257 -1.30 -15.84 -13.08
C ILE A 257 0.22 -15.66 -12.91
N ALA A 258 0.93 -16.74 -12.61
CA ALA A 258 2.36 -16.79 -12.43
C ALA A 258 3.05 -16.62 -13.77
N GLU A 259 2.61 -17.28 -14.86
CA GLU A 259 3.09 -16.98 -16.21
C GLU A 259 2.92 -15.49 -16.57
N SER A 260 1.72 -14.94 -16.35
CA SER A 260 1.42 -13.53 -16.65
C SER A 260 2.21 -12.52 -15.81
N ILE A 261 2.58 -12.88 -14.57
CA ILE A 261 3.36 -12.06 -13.65
C ILE A 261 4.88 -12.28 -13.84
N MET A 262 5.30 -13.50 -14.22
CA MET A 262 6.70 -13.91 -14.37
C MET A 262 7.33 -13.44 -15.67
N GLU A 263 6.55 -13.19 -16.72
CA GLU A 263 7.07 -12.77 -18.02
C GLU A 263 7.89 -11.48 -17.93
N HIS A 264 7.70 -10.65 -16.90
CA HIS A 264 8.31 -9.31 -16.80
C HIS A 264 8.81 -8.89 -15.42
N ALA A 265 8.96 -9.83 -14.48
CA ALA A 265 9.55 -9.51 -13.18
C ALA A 265 11.08 -9.34 -13.30
N ILE A 266 11.65 -8.39 -12.54
CA ILE A 266 13.06 -7.93 -12.67
C ILE A 266 14.00 -9.13 -12.85
N GLU A 267 14.63 -9.21 -14.02
CA GLU A 267 15.71 -10.16 -14.28
C GLU A 267 16.90 -9.81 -13.40
N GLU A 268 17.54 -10.83 -12.82
CA GLU A 268 18.75 -10.64 -12.02
C GLU A 268 19.92 -10.33 -12.96
N GLU A 269 20.03 -9.10 -13.47
CA GLU A 269 21.26 -8.66 -14.13
C GLU A 269 21.72 -7.25 -13.70
N GLU A 270 22.94 -7.30 -13.14
CA GLU A 270 24.07 -6.37 -13.01
C GLU A 270 23.87 -4.84 -13.07
N GLU A 271 24.65 -4.18 -12.22
CA GLU A 271 24.83 -2.72 -12.16
C GLU A 271 24.96 -2.09 -13.55
N GLU A 272 24.08 -1.16 -13.91
CA GLU A 272 24.48 0.03 -14.67
C GLU A 272 23.42 1.16 -14.61
N GLY A 273 23.93 2.39 -14.58
CA GLY A 273 23.22 3.59 -14.14
C GLY A 273 22.07 4.06 -15.05
N GLY A 274 20.90 4.24 -14.44
CA GLY A 274 19.81 5.11 -14.92
C GLY A 274 19.77 6.41 -14.10
N PRO A 275 19.26 7.52 -14.67
CA PRO A 275 19.68 8.87 -14.31
C PRO A 275 19.32 9.21 -12.86
N ALA A 276 20.27 9.85 -12.19
CA ALA A 276 20.08 10.45 -10.89
C ALA A 276 18.82 11.32 -10.90
N ASP A 277 17.87 10.95 -10.05
CA ASP A 277 16.81 11.80 -9.54
C ASP A 277 17.48 12.98 -8.82
N GLN A 278 17.96 13.96 -9.60
CA GLN A 278 18.44 15.23 -9.08
C GLN A 278 17.20 15.97 -8.59
N GLY A 279 16.90 15.79 -7.30
CA GLY A 279 16.12 16.76 -6.55
C GLY A 279 16.75 18.14 -6.70
N PRO A 280 15.96 19.22 -6.58
CA PRO A 280 16.46 20.58 -6.75
C PRO A 280 17.47 20.87 -5.64
N ASP A 281 18.74 20.85 -6.01
CA ASP A 281 19.85 21.21 -5.16
C ASP A 281 19.97 22.74 -5.12
N LYS A 282 20.19 23.27 -3.91
CA LYS A 282 20.78 24.59 -3.59
C LYS A 282 19.85 25.81 -3.64
N LEU A 283 19.29 26.13 -2.46
CA LEU A 283 19.13 27.52 -2.01
C LEU A 283 20.51 28.19 -2.03
N GLY A 284 20.71 29.10 -2.98
CA GLY A 284 21.87 29.98 -3.03
C GLY A 284 21.85 30.94 -1.84
N LEU A 285 22.81 30.77 -0.93
CA LEU A 285 23.26 31.86 -0.06
C LEU A 285 24.02 32.86 -0.92
N ALA A 286 23.34 33.93 -1.32
CA ALA A 286 23.98 35.13 -1.84
C ALA A 286 24.77 35.79 -0.71
N VAL A 287 26.07 35.87 -0.90
CA VAL A 287 26.95 36.81 -0.19
C VAL A 287 26.58 38.21 -0.67
N VAL A 288 26.11 39.05 0.24
CA VAL A 288 26.07 40.50 0.02
C VAL A 288 27.19 41.10 0.85
N ALA A 289 28.22 41.55 0.15
CA ALA A 289 29.17 42.52 0.64
C ALA A 289 28.62 43.91 0.33
N ASP A 290 28.49 44.74 1.36
CA ASP A 290 28.81 46.18 1.36
C ASP A 290 28.98 46.62 2.82
#